data_AF-A0A1G1Y3D0-F1
#
_entry.id   AF-A0A1G1Y3D0-F1
#
_cell.length_a   1.000
_cell.length_b   1.000
_cell.length_c   1.000
_cell.angle_alpha   90.00
_cell.angle_beta   90.00
_cell.angle_gamma   90.00
#
_symmetry.space_group_name_H-M   'P 1'
#
loop_
_entity.id
_entity.type
_entity.pdbx_description
1 polymer ?
#
loop_
_entity_poly.entity_id
_entity_poly.type
_entity_poly.pdbx_seq_one_letter_code
_entity_poly.pdbx_strand_id
1 'polypeptide(L)'
;MITKYNMPEVFDFNPDQEKEPSIIIKKSTEAPESVRQNPFYNKDIWGRANSPDDIYLPDSDQAISFAIAAHEIGHLVKADQGAEAGLDDFEATYQEEQRAWEKGWQYLKKYLPEYCQESPGAAAEIHEAYEKIRDLMMQATKLSQDMYLEKGSLDTLSPEEIQTITKQQREKFSTTEKGQEVEAIFEQIKNQKIGQKPNWDQLVEIVTQAVKEIIADNQKHEE
;
A
#
# COMPACT_ATOMS: atom_id res chain seq x y z
N MET A 1 -8.20 -46.78 54.68
CA MET A 1 -7.01 -45.90 54.66
C MET A 1 -6.92 -45.26 53.29
N ILE A 2 -6.81 -43.91 53.25
CA ILE A 2 -6.16 -43.09 52.19
C ILE A 2 -6.89 -43.10 50.82
N THR A 3 -7.26 -42.02 50.12
CA THR A 3 -7.53 -40.58 50.34
C THR A 3 -8.19 -40.09 49.03
N LYS A 4 -8.92 -38.97 49.10
CA LYS A 4 -9.41 -38.19 47.95
C LYS A 4 -8.27 -37.75 47.01
N TYR A 5 -8.55 -37.66 45.70
CA TYR A 5 -8.07 -36.58 44.84
C TYR A 5 -9.19 -36.08 43.91
N ASN A 6 -9.69 -34.89 44.25
CA ASN A 6 -10.09 -33.82 43.33
C ASN A 6 -8.85 -33.48 42.47
N MET A 7 -8.89 -33.14 41.19
CA MET A 7 -9.61 -32.03 40.54
C MET A 7 -9.41 -32.12 38.99
N PRO A 8 -10.08 -31.24 38.22
CA PRO A 8 -10.42 -31.38 36.82
C PRO A 8 -9.35 -30.81 35.89
N GLU A 9 -9.52 -31.04 34.59
CA GLU A 9 -9.31 -30.00 33.58
C GLU A 9 -10.07 -30.42 32.33
N VAL A 10 -11.27 -29.86 32.20
CA VAL A 10 -11.93 -29.73 30.90
C VAL A 10 -11.00 -28.83 30.11
N PHE A 11 -10.26 -29.40 29.16
CA PHE A 11 -9.65 -28.62 28.09
C PHE A 11 -10.80 -27.98 27.33
N ASP A 12 -11.14 -26.74 27.69
CA ASP A 12 -12.00 -25.88 26.91
C ASP A 12 -11.17 -25.43 25.70
N PHE A 13 -11.05 -26.32 24.73
CA PHE A 13 -10.51 -26.02 23.42
C PHE A 13 -11.60 -25.21 22.71
N ASN A 14 -11.61 -23.90 22.94
CA ASN A 14 -12.43 -22.99 22.17
C ASN A 14 -11.74 -22.78 20.81
N PRO A 15 -12.21 -23.39 19.70
CA PRO A 15 -11.52 -23.34 18.40
C PRO A 15 -11.72 -21.98 17.69
N ASP A 16 -12.60 -21.13 18.23
CA ASP A 16 -13.11 -19.93 17.57
C ASP A 16 -12.54 -18.62 18.13
N GLN A 17 -11.32 -18.64 18.68
CA GLN A 17 -10.54 -17.40 18.68
C GLN A 17 -10.03 -17.20 17.25
N GLU A 18 -10.86 -16.55 16.42
CA GLU A 18 -10.40 -15.89 15.21
C GLU A 18 -9.11 -15.15 15.56
N LYS A 19 -7.97 -15.66 15.08
CA LYS A 19 -6.69 -14.99 15.30
C LYS A 19 -6.84 -13.62 14.66
N GLU A 20 -6.69 -12.57 15.47
CA GLU A 20 -6.61 -11.22 14.93
C GLU A 20 -5.64 -11.22 13.73
N PRO A 21 -6.02 -10.59 12.62
CA PRO A 21 -5.17 -10.55 11.44
C PRO A 21 -3.80 -9.99 11.84
N SER A 22 -2.75 -10.72 11.51
CA SER A 22 -1.38 -10.28 11.74
C SER A 22 -1.11 -9.09 10.82
N ILE A 23 -0.98 -7.88 11.36
CA ILE A 23 -0.61 -6.71 10.57
C ILE A 23 0.90 -6.55 10.63
N ILE A 24 1.57 -6.57 9.47
CA ILE A 24 3.02 -6.47 9.36
C ILE A 24 3.40 -5.38 8.38
N ILE A 25 4.05 -4.33 8.89
CA ILE A 25 4.49 -3.16 8.12
C ILE A 25 6.02 -3.14 8.11
N LYS A 26 6.60 -3.16 6.91
CA LYS A 26 8.04 -3.20 6.67
C LYS A 26 8.48 -1.94 5.93
N LYS A 27 9.76 -1.61 6.00
CA LYS A 27 10.34 -0.53 5.20
C LYS A 27 10.57 -0.99 3.77
N SER A 28 10.45 -0.06 2.82
CA SER A 28 10.77 -0.27 1.41
C SER A 28 12.18 -0.84 1.22
N THR A 29 13.15 -0.45 2.05
CA THR A 29 14.53 -0.96 2.03
C THR A 29 14.63 -2.47 2.30
N GLU A 30 13.62 -3.06 2.92
CA GLU A 30 13.50 -4.49 3.22
C GLU A 30 12.78 -5.27 2.09
N ALA A 31 12.44 -4.61 0.98
CA ALA A 31 11.80 -5.26 -0.16
C ALA A 31 12.69 -6.40 -0.73
N PRO A 32 12.08 -7.50 -1.19
CA PRO A 32 12.81 -8.59 -1.85
C PRO A 32 13.62 -8.10 -3.04
N GLU A 33 14.73 -8.77 -3.34
CA GLU A 33 15.62 -8.38 -4.44
C GLU A 33 14.90 -8.34 -5.80
N SER A 34 13.96 -9.26 -6.02
CA SER A 34 13.13 -9.29 -7.24
C SER A 34 12.30 -8.01 -7.44
N VAL A 35 11.90 -7.33 -6.37
CA VAL A 35 11.22 -6.03 -6.41
C VAL A 35 12.22 -4.92 -6.72
N ARG A 36 13.39 -4.94 -6.06
CA ARG A 36 14.43 -3.90 -6.22
C ARG A 36 15.05 -3.86 -7.62
N GLN A 37 14.93 -4.94 -8.38
CA GLN A 37 15.36 -5.01 -9.78
C GLN A 37 14.41 -4.32 -10.76
N ASN A 38 13.23 -3.85 -10.33
CA ASN A 38 12.34 -3.06 -11.17
C ASN A 38 13.00 -1.71 -11.48
N PRO A 39 13.10 -1.27 -12.77
CA PRO A 39 13.71 0.01 -13.12
C PRO A 39 13.04 1.22 -12.45
N PHE A 40 11.75 1.12 -12.12
CA PHE A 40 11.01 2.18 -11.43
C PHE A 40 11.04 2.05 -9.90
N TYR A 41 11.76 1.06 -9.34
CA TYR A 41 11.89 0.93 -7.90
C TYR A 41 12.68 2.09 -7.29
N ASN A 42 12.08 2.73 -6.29
CA ASN A 42 12.69 3.85 -5.60
C ASN A 42 12.26 3.83 -4.14
N LYS A 43 13.18 3.46 -3.24
CA LYS A 43 12.90 3.27 -1.81
C LYS A 43 12.24 4.47 -1.12
N ASP A 44 12.41 5.68 -1.65
CA ASP A 44 11.90 6.90 -1.03
C ASP A 44 10.42 7.14 -1.38
N ILE A 45 9.85 6.42 -2.37
CA ILE A 45 8.47 6.60 -2.85
C ILE A 45 7.74 5.28 -3.13
N TRP A 46 8.43 4.14 -3.06
CA TRP A 46 7.86 2.83 -3.31
C TRP A 46 7.12 2.32 -2.07
N GLY A 47 5.88 1.90 -2.26
CA GLY A 47 5.08 1.13 -1.32
C GLY A 47 4.48 -0.11 -1.97
N ARG A 48 3.86 -0.96 -1.15
CA ARG A 48 3.02 -2.08 -1.56
C ARG A 48 2.13 -2.52 -0.42
N ALA A 49 0.87 -2.82 -0.66
CA ALA A 49 0.03 -3.61 0.25
C ALA A 49 -0.77 -4.69 -0.49
N ASN A 50 -0.30 -5.94 -0.43
CA ASN A 50 -1.04 -7.08 -1.00
C ASN A 50 -2.07 -7.64 -0.02
N SER A 51 -1.75 -7.56 1.28
CA SER A 51 -2.52 -8.10 2.39
C SER A 51 -2.11 -7.39 3.69
N PRO A 52 -2.89 -7.50 4.77
CA PRO A 52 -2.53 -6.90 6.07
C PRO A 52 -1.15 -7.33 6.61
N ASP A 53 -0.69 -8.54 6.29
CA ASP A 53 0.61 -9.10 6.69
C ASP A 53 1.75 -8.86 5.67
N ASP A 54 1.48 -8.13 4.58
CA ASP A 54 2.43 -7.82 3.51
C ASP A 54 2.34 -6.36 3.07
N ILE A 55 2.65 -5.44 4.00
CA ILE A 55 2.69 -4.00 3.76
C ILE A 55 4.14 -3.50 3.76
N TYR A 56 4.52 -2.75 2.73
CA TYR A 56 5.78 -2.05 2.61
C TYR A 56 5.54 -0.55 2.46
N LEU A 57 6.23 0.27 3.25
CA LEU A 57 6.14 1.73 3.20
C LEU A 57 7.50 2.39 2.95
N PRO A 58 7.55 3.58 2.33
CA PRO A 58 8.80 4.27 2.07
C PRO A 58 9.59 4.61 3.34
N ASP A 59 10.89 4.36 3.33
CA ASP A 59 11.84 4.86 4.35
C ASP A 59 12.27 6.31 4.05
N SER A 60 11.29 7.21 3.97
CA SER A 60 11.41 8.53 3.34
C SER A 60 11.19 9.68 4.32
N ASP A 61 10.83 10.86 3.80
CA ASP A 61 10.28 11.97 4.57
C ASP A 61 8.86 11.66 5.04
N GLN A 62 8.48 12.22 6.17
CA GLN A 62 7.21 11.96 6.84
C GLN A 62 6.00 12.22 5.94
N ALA A 63 5.99 13.30 5.17
CA ALA A 63 4.86 13.61 4.29
C ALA A 63 4.72 12.57 3.16
N ILE A 64 5.85 12.13 2.59
CA ILE A 64 5.86 11.11 1.54
C ILE A 64 5.45 9.75 2.12
N SER A 65 6.04 9.34 3.24
CA SER A 65 5.71 8.06 3.89
C SER A 65 4.24 8.00 4.27
N PHE A 66 3.66 9.09 4.79
CA PHE A 66 2.23 9.16 5.13
C PHE A 66 1.34 9.10 3.88
N ALA A 67 1.68 9.84 2.83
CA ALA A 67 0.91 9.86 1.59
C ALA A 67 0.90 8.49 0.91
N ILE A 68 2.06 7.85 0.77
CA ILE A 68 2.15 6.50 0.20
C ILE A 68 1.44 5.50 1.12
N ALA A 69 1.59 5.58 2.44
CA ALA A 69 0.85 4.70 3.35
C ALA A 69 -0.67 4.80 3.16
N ALA A 70 -1.20 6.01 2.97
CA ALA A 70 -2.61 6.20 2.67
C ALA A 70 -3.02 5.51 1.36
N HIS A 71 -2.21 5.60 0.31
CA HIS A 71 -2.47 4.91 -0.95
C HIS A 71 -2.45 3.38 -0.78
N GLU A 72 -1.38 2.83 -0.20
CA GLU A 72 -1.19 1.39 -0.10
C GLU A 72 -2.32 0.72 0.70
N ILE A 73 -2.68 1.24 1.88
CA ILE A 73 -3.79 0.67 2.65
C ILE A 73 -5.13 0.83 1.93
N GLY A 74 -5.25 1.78 1.00
CA GLY A 74 -6.42 1.95 0.14
C GLY A 74 -6.71 0.73 -0.73
N HIS A 75 -5.67 0.01 -1.19
CA HIS A 75 -5.84 -1.25 -1.91
C HIS A 75 -6.47 -2.35 -1.05
N LEU A 76 -6.39 -2.26 0.27
CA LEU A 76 -7.00 -3.23 1.18
C LEU A 76 -8.51 -3.00 1.37
N VAL A 77 -9.06 -1.85 0.94
CA VAL A 77 -10.49 -1.54 1.06
C VAL A 77 -11.27 -2.27 -0.05
N LYS A 78 -12.26 -3.10 0.30
CA LYS A 78 -13.10 -3.83 -0.67
C LYS A 78 -14.29 -3.02 -1.19
N ALA A 79 -14.73 -2.01 -0.44
CA ALA A 79 -15.85 -1.18 -0.84
C ALA A 79 -15.57 -0.46 -2.17
N ASP A 80 -16.56 -0.51 -3.08
CA ASP A 80 -16.52 0.04 -4.44
C ASP A 80 -15.37 -0.50 -5.30
N GLN A 81 -14.82 -1.67 -4.96
CA GLN A 81 -13.82 -2.33 -5.79
C GLN A 81 -14.44 -2.74 -7.13
N GLY A 82 -13.77 -2.32 -8.21
CA GLY A 82 -14.23 -2.51 -9.58
C GLY A 82 -13.75 -3.82 -10.19
N ALA A 83 -13.51 -3.78 -11.50
CA ALA A 83 -12.86 -4.88 -12.21
C ALA A 83 -11.43 -5.10 -11.67
N GLU A 84 -10.95 -6.34 -11.80
CA GLU A 84 -9.60 -6.71 -11.39
C GLU A 84 -8.56 -5.91 -12.20
N ALA A 85 -7.70 -5.17 -11.49
CA ALA A 85 -6.59 -4.44 -12.07
C ALA A 85 -5.50 -5.42 -12.52
N GLY A 86 -4.90 -5.15 -13.68
CA GLY A 86 -3.94 -6.05 -14.30
C GLY A 86 -3.16 -5.38 -15.42
N LEU A 87 -2.03 -5.99 -15.80
CA LEU A 87 -1.16 -5.47 -16.86
C LEU A 87 -1.86 -5.39 -18.22
N ASP A 88 -2.94 -6.13 -18.43
CA ASP A 88 -3.75 -6.10 -19.65
C ASP A 88 -5.05 -5.28 -19.53
N ASP A 89 -5.31 -4.62 -18.39
CA ASP A 89 -6.44 -3.69 -18.26
C ASP A 89 -5.99 -2.37 -17.63
N PHE A 90 -5.50 -1.46 -18.48
CA PHE A 90 -5.09 -0.13 -18.04
C PHE A 90 -6.22 0.65 -17.38
N GLU A 91 -7.45 0.57 -17.91
CA GLU A 91 -8.56 1.36 -17.38
C GLU A 91 -8.94 0.86 -15.98
N ALA A 92 -9.07 -0.46 -15.80
CA ALA A 92 -9.31 -1.03 -14.46
C ALA A 92 -8.19 -0.66 -13.49
N THR A 93 -6.93 -0.73 -13.93
CA THR A 93 -5.78 -0.34 -13.09
C THR A 93 -5.81 1.14 -12.74
N TYR A 94 -6.06 2.03 -13.70
CA TYR A 94 -6.14 3.47 -13.45
C TYR A 94 -7.24 3.83 -12.43
N GLN A 95 -8.42 3.20 -12.55
CA GLN A 95 -9.53 3.41 -11.61
C GLN A 95 -9.20 2.86 -10.21
N GLU A 96 -8.53 1.70 -10.12
CA GLU A 96 -8.11 1.12 -8.85
C GLU A 96 -7.06 1.99 -8.14
N GLU A 97 -6.06 2.48 -8.87
CA GLU A 97 -5.05 3.41 -8.35
C GLU A 97 -5.71 4.67 -7.78
N GLN A 98 -6.64 5.28 -8.53
CA GLN A 98 -7.38 6.46 -8.07
C GLN A 98 -8.21 6.14 -6.82
N ARG A 99 -8.94 5.01 -6.83
CA ARG A 99 -9.76 4.57 -5.70
C ARG A 99 -8.92 4.36 -4.45
N ALA A 100 -7.76 3.72 -4.56
CA ALA A 100 -6.86 3.47 -3.44
C ALA A 100 -6.40 4.78 -2.78
N TRP A 101 -6.01 5.77 -3.59
CA TRP A 101 -5.68 7.11 -3.08
C TRP A 101 -6.83 7.72 -2.28
N GLU A 102 -8.05 7.69 -2.81
CA GLU A 102 -9.21 8.31 -2.19
C GLU A 102 -9.65 7.57 -0.91
N LYS A 103 -9.73 6.24 -0.97
CA LYS A 103 -10.25 5.41 0.13
C LYS A 103 -9.28 5.35 1.29
N GLY A 104 -8.00 5.06 1.06
CA GLY A 104 -7.07 4.89 2.17
C GLY A 104 -6.79 6.21 2.91
N TRP A 105 -6.85 7.36 2.22
CA TRP A 105 -6.80 8.67 2.88
C TRP A 105 -7.95 8.89 3.87
N GLN A 106 -9.16 8.42 3.57
CA GLN A 106 -10.30 8.55 4.48
C GLN A 106 -10.08 7.86 5.83
N TYR A 107 -9.35 6.74 5.83
CA TYR A 107 -8.96 6.03 7.06
C TYR A 107 -7.79 6.72 7.75
N LEU A 108 -6.68 6.94 7.03
CA LEU A 108 -5.44 7.36 7.67
C LEU A 108 -5.49 8.81 8.20
N LYS A 109 -6.20 9.72 7.51
CA LYS A 109 -6.28 11.13 7.92
C LYS A 109 -6.89 11.35 9.31
N LYS A 110 -7.69 10.39 9.81
CA LYS A 110 -8.31 10.45 11.15
C LYS A 110 -7.26 10.51 12.25
N TYR A 111 -6.12 9.85 12.03
CA TYR A 111 -5.01 9.74 12.99
C TYR A 111 -3.95 10.83 12.78
N LEU A 112 -4.06 11.65 11.74
CA LEU A 112 -3.08 12.71 11.45
C LEU A 112 -2.90 13.71 12.62
N PRO A 113 -3.96 14.15 13.34
CA PRO A 113 -3.78 15.03 14.49
C PRO A 113 -3.00 14.38 15.65
N GLU A 114 -3.24 13.10 15.93
CA GLU A 114 -2.53 12.33 16.95
C GLU A 114 -1.07 12.09 16.53
N TYR A 115 -0.87 11.72 15.27
CA TYR A 115 0.46 11.54 14.68
C TYR A 115 1.33 12.80 14.79
N CYS A 116 0.72 13.96 14.56
CA CYS A 116 1.39 15.25 14.57
C CYS A 116 1.24 16.01 15.91
N GLN A 117 0.88 15.35 17.02
CA GLN A 117 0.67 16.03 18.30
C GLN A 117 1.88 16.86 18.74
N GLU A 118 3.10 16.34 18.52
CA GLU A 118 4.36 17.02 18.85
C GLU A 118 4.75 18.13 17.85
N SER A 119 4.11 18.16 16.67
CA SER A 119 4.33 19.18 15.64
C SER A 119 3.02 19.49 14.89
N PRO A 120 2.07 20.22 15.52
CA PRO A 120 0.73 20.42 14.95
C PRO A 120 0.72 21.12 13.58
N GLY A 121 1.75 21.92 13.28
CA GLY A 121 1.93 22.54 11.97
C GLY A 121 2.16 21.53 10.84
N ALA A 122 2.76 20.38 11.14
CA ALA A 122 3.06 19.33 10.17
C ALA A 122 1.79 18.69 9.59
N ALA A 123 0.67 18.68 10.32
CA ALA A 123 -0.57 18.07 9.83
C ALA A 123 -1.08 18.73 8.55
N ALA A 124 -1.05 20.07 8.49
CA ALA A 124 -1.47 20.82 7.30
C ALA A 124 -0.50 20.59 6.13
N GLU A 125 0.80 20.57 6.40
CA GLU A 125 1.83 20.33 5.39
C GLU A 125 1.75 18.91 4.81
N ILE A 126 1.46 17.90 5.65
CA ILE A 126 1.26 16.51 5.22
C ILE A 126 0.00 16.38 4.35
N HIS A 127 -1.10 17.04 4.72
CA HIS A 127 -2.29 17.06 3.88
C HIS A 127 -1.99 17.67 2.51
N GLU A 128 -1.38 18.85 2.47
CA GLU A 128 -1.05 19.51 1.20
C GLU A 128 -0.09 18.67 0.34
N ALA A 129 0.91 18.05 0.97
CA ALA A 129 1.82 17.14 0.30
C ALA A 129 1.08 15.90 -0.24
N TYR A 130 0.15 15.32 0.52
CA TYR A 130 -0.66 14.20 0.06
C TYR A 130 -1.41 14.53 -1.23
N GLU A 131 -2.08 15.68 -1.31
CA GLU A 131 -2.84 16.07 -2.51
C GLU A 131 -1.93 16.22 -3.73
N LYS A 132 -0.77 16.85 -3.57
CA LYS A 132 0.22 17.01 -4.65
C LYS A 132 0.82 15.68 -5.08
N ILE A 133 1.17 14.82 -4.11
CA ILE A 133 1.76 13.49 -4.38
C ILE A 133 0.74 12.62 -5.11
N ARG A 134 -0.53 12.60 -4.67
CA ARG A 134 -1.61 11.90 -5.38
C ARG A 134 -1.68 12.35 -6.83
N ASP A 135 -1.76 13.64 -7.08
CA ASP A 135 -1.92 14.18 -8.43
C ASP A 135 -0.71 13.85 -9.33
N LEU A 136 0.49 13.87 -8.77
CA LEU A 136 1.73 13.46 -9.46
C LEU A 136 1.74 11.96 -9.75
N MET A 137 1.35 11.12 -8.78
CA MET A 137 1.27 9.67 -8.96
C MET A 137 0.23 9.28 -10.01
N MET A 138 -0.95 9.92 -10.01
CA MET A 138 -1.96 9.69 -11.05
C MET A 138 -1.50 10.13 -12.44
N GLN A 139 -0.67 11.17 -12.54
CA GLN A 139 -0.01 11.53 -13.80
C GLN A 139 0.98 10.46 -14.26
N ALA A 140 1.80 9.93 -13.34
CA ALA A 140 2.72 8.83 -13.63
C ALA A 140 1.96 7.56 -14.08
N THR A 141 0.88 7.19 -13.40
CA THR A 141 0.00 6.07 -13.80
C THR A 141 -0.51 6.28 -15.22
N LYS A 142 -0.99 7.49 -15.55
CA LYS A 142 -1.47 7.79 -16.91
C LYS A 142 -0.37 7.71 -17.97
N LEU A 143 0.83 8.21 -17.68
CA LEU A 143 1.98 8.11 -18.59
C LEU A 143 2.39 6.65 -18.84
N SER A 144 2.17 5.78 -17.87
CA SER A 144 2.50 4.36 -17.96
C SER A 144 1.56 3.54 -18.86
N GLN A 145 0.51 4.14 -19.43
CA GLN A 145 -0.49 3.44 -20.27
C GLN A 145 0.15 2.58 -21.38
N ASP A 146 1.22 3.05 -22.02
CA ASP A 146 1.89 2.34 -23.13
C ASP A 146 2.59 1.04 -22.69
N MET A 147 2.75 0.82 -21.37
CA MET A 147 3.28 -0.42 -20.79
C MET A 147 2.23 -1.54 -20.79
N TYR A 148 0.93 -1.20 -20.84
CA TYR A 148 -0.17 -2.13 -20.69
C TYR A 148 -0.50 -2.85 -22.01
N LEU A 149 -1.06 -4.04 -21.87
CA LEU A 149 -1.45 -4.92 -22.97
C LEU A 149 -2.93 -4.77 -23.31
N GLU A 150 -3.35 -5.42 -24.38
CA GLU A 150 -4.77 -5.56 -24.72
C GLU A 150 -5.47 -6.49 -23.73
N LYS A 151 -6.67 -6.11 -23.31
CA LYS A 151 -7.49 -6.82 -22.32
C LYS A 151 -7.72 -8.29 -22.67
N GLY A 152 -7.47 -9.16 -21.69
CA GLY A 152 -7.60 -10.61 -21.80
C GLY A 152 -6.38 -11.28 -22.45
N SER A 153 -5.32 -10.53 -22.77
CA SER A 153 -4.11 -11.10 -23.37
C SER A 153 -3.30 -11.99 -22.41
N LEU A 154 -3.60 -11.93 -21.11
CA LEU A 154 -2.91 -12.72 -20.08
C LEU A 154 -3.72 -13.92 -19.57
N ASP A 155 -5.01 -14.05 -19.92
CA ASP A 155 -5.96 -15.03 -19.35
C ASP A 155 -5.51 -16.50 -19.42
N THR A 156 -4.67 -16.83 -20.40
CA THR A 156 -4.22 -18.21 -20.64
C THR A 156 -2.78 -18.47 -20.22
N LEU A 157 -2.08 -17.48 -19.67
CA LEU A 157 -0.66 -17.56 -19.34
C LEU A 157 -0.42 -18.00 -17.89
N SER A 158 0.71 -18.65 -17.65
CA SER A 158 1.13 -18.99 -16.29
C SER A 158 1.59 -17.75 -15.51
N PRO A 159 1.59 -17.79 -14.16
CA PRO A 159 2.15 -16.71 -13.35
C PRO A 159 3.60 -16.37 -13.69
N GLU A 160 4.45 -17.35 -14.02
CA GLU A 160 5.84 -17.11 -14.43
C GLU A 160 5.94 -16.39 -15.78
N GLU A 161 5.06 -16.73 -16.73
CA GLU A 161 4.99 -16.07 -18.03
C GLU A 161 4.54 -14.61 -17.86
N ILE A 162 3.50 -14.36 -17.06
CA ILE A 162 3.02 -13.02 -16.74
C ILE A 162 4.12 -12.19 -16.08
N GLN A 163 4.86 -12.77 -15.12
CA GLN A 163 5.98 -12.09 -14.46
C GLN A 163 7.08 -11.71 -15.47
N THR A 164 7.40 -12.60 -16.40
CA THR A 164 8.42 -12.37 -17.43
C THR A 164 7.99 -11.24 -18.37
N ILE A 165 6.74 -11.25 -18.84
CA ILE A 165 6.19 -10.19 -19.70
C ILE A 165 6.17 -8.85 -18.97
N THR A 166 5.72 -8.84 -17.72
CA THR A 166 5.69 -7.63 -16.88
C THR A 166 7.08 -7.01 -16.76
N LYS A 167 8.11 -7.82 -16.52
CA LYS A 167 9.50 -7.36 -16.44
C LYS A 167 9.95 -6.74 -17.77
N GLN A 168 9.70 -7.41 -18.88
CA GLN A 168 10.07 -6.92 -20.22
C GLN A 168 9.36 -5.61 -20.57
N GLN A 169 8.07 -5.47 -20.23
CA GLN A 169 7.32 -4.25 -20.46
C GLN A 169 7.89 -3.07 -19.66
N ARG A 170 8.23 -3.29 -18.39
CA ARG A 170 8.86 -2.27 -17.55
C ARG A 170 10.23 -1.84 -18.08
N GLU A 171 11.08 -2.80 -18.43
CA GLU A 171 12.42 -2.53 -18.99
C GLU A 171 12.35 -1.79 -20.33
N LYS A 172 11.40 -2.17 -21.20
CA LYS A 172 11.19 -1.46 -22.47
C LYS A 172 10.69 -0.04 -22.20
N PHE A 173 9.65 0.11 -21.37
CA PHE A 173 9.02 1.39 -21.08
C PHE A 173 10.00 2.38 -20.42
N SER A 174 10.87 1.93 -19.52
CA SER A 174 11.87 2.80 -18.86
C SER A 174 12.87 3.44 -19.82
N THR A 175 13.03 2.91 -21.03
CA THR A 175 13.91 3.50 -22.06
C THR A 175 13.21 4.50 -22.99
N THR A 176 11.90 4.69 -22.82
CA THR A 176 11.10 5.63 -23.62
C THR A 176 11.09 7.03 -23.02
N GLU A 177 10.70 8.03 -23.80
CA GLU A 177 10.50 9.41 -23.31
C GLU A 177 9.47 9.44 -22.16
N LYS A 178 8.32 8.74 -22.31
CA LYS A 178 7.31 8.63 -21.25
C LYS A 178 7.85 7.97 -19.98
N GLY A 179 8.71 6.95 -20.11
CA GLY A 179 9.38 6.32 -18.97
C GLY A 179 10.28 7.30 -18.21
N GLN A 180 11.03 8.13 -18.94
CA GLN A 180 11.87 9.18 -18.35
C GLN A 180 11.02 10.29 -17.70
N GLU A 181 9.85 10.62 -18.28
CA GLU A 181 8.91 11.55 -17.67
C GLU A 181 8.34 11.03 -16.34
N VAL A 182 8.07 9.72 -16.23
CA VAL A 182 7.68 9.09 -14.95
C VAL A 182 8.80 9.24 -13.91
N GLU A 183 10.06 8.99 -14.27
CA GLU A 183 11.18 9.22 -13.35
C GLU A 183 11.30 10.70 -12.93
N ALA A 184 11.05 11.63 -13.85
CA ALA A 184 11.04 13.05 -13.52
C ALA A 184 9.90 13.42 -12.54
N ILE A 185 8.73 12.77 -12.64
CA ILE A 185 7.65 12.89 -11.66
C ILE A 185 8.09 12.37 -10.29
N PHE A 186 8.81 11.26 -10.24
CA PHE A 186 9.33 10.71 -8.98
C PHE A 186 10.29 11.68 -8.27
N GLU A 187 11.11 12.42 -9.02
CA GLU A 187 11.92 13.51 -8.46
C GLU A 187 11.07 14.70 -7.99
N GLN A 188 9.96 15.02 -8.66
CA GLN A 188 9.01 16.05 -8.19
C GLN A 188 8.31 15.64 -6.89
N ILE A 189 7.98 14.36 -6.72
CA ILE A 189 7.43 13.82 -5.47
C ILE A 189 8.45 13.98 -4.33
N LYS A 190 9.73 13.69 -4.60
CA LYS A 190 10.82 13.90 -3.62
C LYS A 190 11.02 15.37 -3.23
N ASN A 191 10.44 16.33 -3.95
CA ASN A 191 10.44 17.75 -3.57
C ASN A 191 9.25 18.13 -2.69
N GLN A 192 8.28 17.23 -2.44
CA GLN A 192 7.15 17.44 -1.52
C GLN A 192 7.50 17.12 -0.06
N LYS A 193 8.79 17.11 0.28
CA LYS A 193 9.28 16.83 1.63
C LYS A 193 8.98 17.99 2.57
N ILE A 194 8.63 17.67 3.81
CA ILE A 194 8.51 18.67 4.89
C ILE A 194 9.78 18.77 5.75
N GLY A 195 10.83 18.00 5.40
CA GLY A 195 12.13 18.04 6.06
C GLY A 195 12.19 17.25 7.37
N GLN A 196 11.24 16.33 7.58
CA GLN A 196 11.11 15.56 8.82
C GLN A 196 11.12 14.08 8.48
N LYS A 197 11.87 13.29 9.27
CA LYS A 197 11.79 11.83 9.20
C LYS A 197 10.60 11.34 10.01
N PRO A 198 9.84 10.35 9.53
CA PRO A 198 8.74 9.80 10.30
C PRO A 198 9.28 9.16 11.57
N ASN A 199 8.60 9.37 12.69
CA ASN A 199 8.70 8.44 13.82
C ASN A 199 8.12 7.11 13.34
N TRP A 200 8.99 6.12 13.09
CA TRP A 200 8.60 4.86 12.46
C TRP A 200 7.60 4.08 13.31
N ASP A 201 7.83 3.99 14.61
CA ASP A 201 6.95 3.23 15.51
C ASP A 201 5.54 3.85 15.57
N GLN A 202 5.48 5.19 15.64
CA GLN A 202 4.21 5.92 15.63
C GLN A 202 3.50 5.82 14.27
N LEU A 203 4.24 5.84 13.16
CA LEU A 203 3.67 5.64 11.82
C LEU A 203 3.09 4.23 11.69
N VAL A 204 3.83 3.21 12.14
CA VAL A 204 3.36 1.81 12.15
C VAL A 204 2.11 1.67 13.01
N GLU A 205 2.06 2.32 14.17
CA GLU A 205 0.90 2.29 15.07
C GLU A 205 -0.36 2.83 14.39
N ILE A 206 -0.32 4.05 13.85
CA ILE A 206 -1.51 4.66 13.22
C ILE A 206 -1.94 3.93 11.95
N VAL A 207 -0.99 3.41 11.15
CA VAL A 207 -1.30 2.64 9.95
C VAL A 207 -1.93 1.30 10.35
N THR A 208 -1.43 0.67 11.42
CA THR A 208 -2.03 -0.54 11.97
C THR A 208 -3.48 -0.30 12.41
N GLN A 209 -3.75 0.81 13.12
CA GLN A 209 -5.12 1.16 13.51
C GLN A 209 -6.03 1.36 12.29
N ALA A 210 -5.56 2.10 11.28
CA ALA A 210 -6.29 2.29 10.03
C ALA A 210 -6.58 0.95 9.31
N VAL A 211 -5.61 0.04 9.24
CA VAL A 211 -5.80 -1.29 8.64
C VAL A 211 -6.82 -2.14 9.43
N LYS A 212 -6.81 -2.06 10.77
CA LYS A 212 -7.83 -2.74 11.60
C LYS A 212 -9.24 -2.22 11.29
N GLU A 213 -9.42 -0.92 11.13
CA GLU A 213 -10.71 -0.34 10.72
C GLU A 213 -11.14 -0.83 9.34
N ILE A 214 -10.22 -0.86 8.37
CA ILE A 214 -10.50 -1.37 7.01
C ILE A 214 -10.96 -2.82 7.05
N ILE A 215 -10.29 -3.68 7.82
CA ILE A 215 -10.66 -5.10 7.93
C ILE A 215 -12.06 -5.23 8.55
N ALA A 216 -12.33 -4.49 9.63
CA ALA A 216 -13.64 -4.52 10.28
C ALA A 216 -14.77 -4.02 9.36
N ASP A 217 -14.52 -3.00 8.54
CA ASP A 217 -15.50 -2.51 7.59
C ASP A 217 -15.68 -3.45 6.39
N ASN A 218 -14.61 -4.09 5.90
CA ASN A 218 -14.70 -5.11 4.86
C ASN A 218 -15.55 -6.32 5.29
N GLN A 219 -15.43 -6.75 6.55
CA GLN A 219 -16.25 -7.86 7.08
C GLN A 219 -17.75 -7.54 7.07
N LYS A 220 -18.14 -6.29 7.33
CA LYS A 220 -19.55 -5.84 7.24
C LYS A 220 -20.12 -5.86 5.83
N HIS A 221 -19.26 -5.92 4.81
CA HIS A 221 -19.67 -6.00 3.40
C HIS A 221 -19.74 -7.44 2.89
N GLU A 222 -19.32 -8.44 3.69
CA GLU A 222 -19.41 -9.87 3.38
C GLU A 222 -20.68 -10.53 3.95
N GLU A 223 -21.41 -9.83 4.84
CA GLU A 223 -22.72 -10.22 5.40
C GLU A 223 -23.91 -9.69 4.59
#